data_AF-A0A642UYE4-F1
#
_entry.id   AF-A0A642UYE4-F1
#
_cell.length_a   1.000
_cell.length_b   1.000
_cell.length_c   1.000
_cell.angle_alpha   90.00
_cell.angle_beta   90.00
_cell.angle_gamma   90.00
#
_symmetry.space_group_name_H-M   'P 1'
#
loop_
_entity.id
_entity.type
_entity.pdbx_description
1 polymer ?
#
loop_
_entity_poly.entity_id
_entity_poly.type
_entity_poly.pdbx_seq_one_letter_code
_entity_poly.pdbx_strand_id
1 'polypeptide(L)'
;MAFLLLLVTPLPFAIRTKIVDFTFFLQKNKHYRTFVAFFVVLMSLQVADCVQKLQRFQKTNNPYFAQDANKPLSYDQLASKFYAQRNLYISGAVLYLTIAIYTVVTIVRKLVVKEKAIRMVESGEIESPTAADDSAKLMAQIEKRNKEIEALSAQVNNLQREYDGLSTSQPVAKDD
;
A
#
# COMPACT_ATOMS: atom_id res chain seq x y z
N MET A 1 -13.15 -14.73 3.99
CA MET A 1 -12.82 -16.17 4.15
C MET A 1 -12.83 -16.90 2.81
N ALA A 2 -13.99 -17.07 2.15
CA ALA A 2 -14.09 -17.79 0.87
C ALA A 2 -13.12 -17.28 -0.21
N PHE A 3 -12.96 -15.95 -0.33
CA PHE A 3 -12.00 -15.36 -1.27
C PHE A 3 -10.54 -15.77 -1.01
N LEU A 4 -10.12 -15.85 0.26
CA LEU A 4 -8.76 -16.25 0.63
C LEU A 4 -8.54 -17.73 0.31
N LEU A 5 -9.49 -18.59 0.66
CA LEU A 5 -9.44 -20.02 0.33
C LEU A 5 -9.37 -20.26 -1.17
N LEU A 6 -10.16 -19.51 -1.95
CA LEU A 6 -10.10 -19.54 -3.40
C LEU A 6 -8.72 -19.08 -3.90
N LEU A 7 -8.14 -18.03 -3.31
CA LEU A 7 -6.82 -17.52 -3.71
C LEU A 7 -5.66 -18.49 -3.36
N VAL A 8 -5.79 -19.27 -2.30
CA VAL A 8 -4.80 -20.27 -1.85
C VAL A 8 -4.86 -21.56 -2.66
N THR A 9 -6.02 -21.89 -3.22
CA THR A 9 -6.18 -23.07 -4.08
C THR A 9 -5.22 -22.96 -5.29
N PRO A 10 -4.62 -24.06 -5.78
CA PRO A 10 -3.78 -24.02 -6.96
C PRO A 10 -4.59 -23.71 -8.23
N LEU A 11 -4.89 -22.42 -8.45
CA LEU A 11 -5.61 -21.96 -9.63
C LEU A 11 -4.75 -22.07 -10.89
N PRO A 12 -5.36 -22.34 -12.06
CA PRO A 12 -4.65 -22.37 -13.34
C PRO A 12 -4.01 -21.01 -13.65
N PHE A 13 -2.86 -21.06 -14.33
CA PHE A 13 -1.99 -19.91 -14.59
C PHE A 13 -2.68 -18.71 -15.25
N ALA A 14 -3.62 -18.96 -16.17
CA ALA A 14 -4.40 -17.91 -16.82
C ALA A 14 -5.21 -17.07 -15.82
N ILE A 15 -5.79 -17.71 -14.80
CA ILE A 15 -6.60 -17.02 -13.79
C ILE A 15 -5.69 -16.24 -12.81
N ARG A 16 -4.56 -16.83 -12.41
CA ARG A 16 -3.57 -16.15 -11.56
C ARG A 16 -3.06 -14.86 -12.19
N THR A 17 -2.77 -14.89 -13.50
CA THR A 17 -2.30 -13.72 -14.23
C THR A 17 -3.36 -12.61 -14.23
N LYS A 18 -4.63 -12.95 -14.51
CA LYS A 18 -5.73 -11.98 -14.45
C LYS A 18 -5.94 -11.37 -13.06
N ILE A 19 -5.84 -12.18 -12.00
CA ILE A 19 -5.96 -11.70 -10.62
C ILE A 19 -4.83 -10.72 -10.28
N VAL A 20 -3.59 -11.03 -10.69
CA VAL A 20 -2.43 -10.15 -10.47
C VAL A 20 -2.58 -8.84 -11.26
N ASP A 21 -2.99 -8.91 -12.52
CA ASP A 21 -3.18 -7.73 -13.37
C ASP A 21 -4.30 -6.83 -12.84
N PHE A 22 -5.42 -7.42 -12.40
CA PHE A 22 -6.50 -6.69 -11.74
C PHE A 22 -6.04 -6.04 -10.43
N THR A 23 -5.26 -6.76 -9.62
CA THR A 23 -4.72 -6.20 -8.37
C THR A 23 -3.74 -5.06 -8.64
N PHE A 24 -2.92 -5.17 -9.67
CA PHE A 24 -2.02 -4.11 -10.11
C PHE A 24 -2.79 -2.87 -10.58
N PHE A 25 -3.86 -3.06 -11.36
CA PHE A 25 -4.74 -1.98 -11.79
C PHE A 25 -5.36 -1.23 -10.59
N LEU A 26 -5.86 -1.97 -9.59
CA LEU A 26 -6.37 -1.37 -8.35
C LEU A 26 -5.28 -0.63 -7.57
N GLN A 27 -4.09 -1.22 -7.42
CA GLN A 27 -2.97 -0.61 -6.68
C GLN A 27 -2.34 0.59 -7.38
N LYS A 28 -2.45 0.70 -8.71
CA LYS A 28 -1.98 1.86 -9.48
C LYS A 28 -2.73 3.13 -9.09
N ASN A 29 -3.98 3.01 -8.65
CA ASN A 29 -4.78 4.14 -8.21
C ASN A 29 -4.32 4.63 -6.83
N LYS A 30 -3.74 5.83 -6.78
CA LYS A 30 -3.26 6.46 -5.54
C LYS A 30 -4.36 6.54 -4.46
N HIS A 31 -5.59 6.85 -4.85
CA HIS A 31 -6.73 6.93 -3.94
C HIS A 31 -7.05 5.59 -3.26
N TYR A 32 -6.91 4.48 -3.99
CA TYR A 32 -7.16 3.14 -3.46
C TYR A 32 -6.14 2.78 -2.37
N ARG A 33 -4.85 3.09 -2.59
CA ARG A 33 -3.80 2.87 -1.59
C ARG A 33 -4.06 3.67 -0.32
N THR A 34 -4.44 4.95 -0.45
CA THR A 34 -4.78 5.79 0.72
C THR A 34 -6.00 5.25 1.45
N PHE A 35 -7.03 4.82 0.73
CA PHE A 35 -8.23 4.22 1.32
C PHE A 35 -7.92 2.94 2.11
N VAL A 36 -7.14 2.01 1.54
CA VAL A 36 -6.74 0.78 2.23
C VAL A 36 -5.91 1.08 3.48
N ALA A 37 -4.97 2.03 3.41
CA ALA A 37 -4.18 2.44 4.57
C ALA A 37 -5.07 3.02 5.68
N PHE A 38 -5.99 3.93 5.32
CA PHE A 38 -6.94 4.51 6.27
C PHE A 38 -7.86 3.44 6.89
N PHE A 39 -8.37 2.52 6.09
CA PHE A 39 -9.19 1.39 6.55
C PHE A 39 -8.46 0.52 7.56
N VAL A 40 -7.20 0.16 7.28
CA VAL A 40 -6.36 -0.65 8.19
C VAL A 40 -6.12 0.08 9.51
N VAL A 41 -5.85 1.39 9.45
CA VAL A 41 -5.66 2.22 10.66
C VAL A 41 -6.94 2.27 11.50
N LEU A 42 -8.09 2.53 10.89
CA LEU A 42 -9.37 2.56 11.59
C LEU A 42 -9.73 1.21 12.22
N MET A 43 -9.55 0.11 11.49
CA MET A 43 -9.78 -1.24 12.01
C MET A 43 -8.85 -1.56 13.18
N SER A 44 -7.58 -1.16 13.09
CA SER A 44 -6.60 -1.34 14.17
C SER A 44 -6.99 -0.53 15.42
N LEU A 45 -7.48 0.70 15.24
CA LEU A 45 -7.97 1.54 16.32
C LEU A 45 -9.22 0.94 16.99
N GLN A 46 -10.15 0.38 16.20
CA GLN A 46 -11.33 -0.31 16.72
C GLN A 46 -10.96 -1.55 17.53
N VAL A 47 -9.97 -2.33 17.08
CA VAL A 47 -9.42 -3.47 17.85
C VAL A 47 -8.82 -2.96 19.16
N ALA A 48 -8.01 -1.90 19.13
CA ALA A 48 -7.40 -1.32 20.32
C ALA A 48 -8.45 -0.83 21.34
N ASP A 49 -9.51 -0.14 20.89
CA ASP A 49 -10.62 0.30 21.76
C ASP A 49 -11.34 -0.91 22.41
N CYS A 50 -11.60 -1.97 21.64
CA CYS A 50 -12.22 -3.18 22.18
C CYS A 50 -11.31 -3.87 23.21
N VAL A 51 -9.99 -3.93 22.97
CA VAL A 51 -9.01 -4.46 23.93
C VAL A 51 -8.97 -3.61 25.20
N GLN A 52 -8.91 -2.28 25.07
CA GLN A 52 -8.91 -1.39 26.23
C GLN A 52 -10.18 -1.53 27.08
N LYS A 53 -11.36 -1.62 26.43
CA LYS A 53 -12.63 -1.90 27.11
C LYS A 53 -12.59 -3.24 27.84
N LEU A 54 -12.14 -4.30 27.19
CA LEU A 54 -12.09 -5.63 27.80
C LEU A 54 -11.09 -5.70 28.96
N GLN A 55 -9.94 -5.03 28.85
CA GLN A 55 -8.96 -4.91 29.92
C GLN A 55 -9.52 -4.14 31.13
N ARG A 56 -10.36 -3.12 30.93
CA ARG A 56 -11.05 -2.43 32.04
C ARG A 56 -11.99 -3.35 32.80
N PHE A 57 -12.67 -4.27 32.12
CA PHE A 57 -13.50 -5.29 32.78
C PHE A 57 -12.69 -6.39 33.48
N GLN A 58 -11.44 -6.63 33.07
CA GLN A 58 -10.56 -7.63 33.69
C GLN A 58 -9.77 -7.07 34.88
N LYS A 59 -9.43 -5.77 34.87
CA LYS A 59 -8.74 -5.10 35.98
C LYS A 59 -9.76 -4.67 37.03
N THR A 60 -10.07 -5.58 37.95
CA THR A 60 -11.01 -5.44 39.08
C THR A 60 -10.65 -4.37 40.13
N ASN A 61 -9.78 -3.40 39.81
CA ASN A 61 -9.33 -2.32 40.71
C ASN A 61 -9.70 -0.90 40.20
N ASN A 62 -10.57 -0.78 39.20
CA ASN A 62 -10.97 0.52 38.67
C ASN A 62 -12.20 1.04 39.43
N PRO A 63 -12.18 2.15 40.19
CA PRO A 63 -13.27 2.57 41.09
C PRO A 63 -14.65 2.77 40.43
N TYR A 64 -14.74 2.86 39.10
CA TYR A 64 -16.00 2.87 38.34
C TYR A 64 -16.57 1.48 38.00
N PHE A 65 -15.75 0.42 38.07
CA PHE A 65 -16.11 -0.99 37.85
C PHE A 65 -15.77 -1.90 39.05
N ALA A 66 -15.06 -1.38 40.04
CA ALA A 66 -14.74 -1.99 41.33
C ALA A 66 -15.95 -1.80 42.26
N GLN A 67 -17.08 -2.35 41.85
CA GLN A 67 -18.14 -2.61 42.80
C GLN A 67 -17.81 -3.95 43.44
N ASP A 68 -16.97 -3.92 44.47
CA ASP A 68 -16.51 -5.06 45.30
C ASP A 68 -16.06 -6.29 44.51
N ALA A 69 -14.86 -6.81 44.79
CA ALA A 69 -14.42 -8.11 44.26
C ALA A 69 -15.41 -9.28 44.57
N ASN A 70 -16.42 -9.05 45.42
CA ASN A 70 -17.49 -9.96 45.82
C ASN A 70 -18.89 -9.62 45.25
N LYS A 71 -19.09 -8.56 44.44
CA LYS A 71 -20.40 -8.28 43.83
C LYS A 71 -20.43 -8.73 42.37
N PRO A 72 -21.43 -9.52 41.95
CA PRO A 72 -21.58 -9.89 40.55
C PRO A 72 -21.76 -8.64 39.68
N LEU A 73 -21.11 -8.63 38.51
CA LEU A 73 -21.28 -7.59 37.48
C LEU A 73 -22.77 -7.36 37.21
N SER A 74 -23.19 -6.09 37.12
CA SER A 74 -24.54 -5.76 36.70
C SER A 74 -24.83 -6.30 35.29
N TYR A 75 -26.09 -6.64 35.01
CA TYR A 75 -26.50 -7.16 33.70
C TYR A 75 -26.04 -6.28 32.53
N ASP A 76 -26.05 -4.95 32.70
CA ASP A 76 -25.59 -3.99 31.70
C ASP A 76 -24.08 -4.06 31.44
N GLN A 77 -23.29 -4.29 32.51
CA GLN A 77 -21.84 -4.43 32.40
C GLN A 77 -21.47 -5.76 31.75
N LEU A 78 -22.21 -6.81 32.06
CA LEU A 78 -22.04 -8.13 31.45
C LEU A 78 -22.39 -8.08 29.96
N ALA A 79 -23.50 -7.43 29.59
CA ALA A 79 -23.87 -7.20 28.20
C ALA A 79 -22.79 -6.40 27.45
N SER A 80 -22.30 -5.30 28.05
CA SER A 80 -21.22 -4.46 27.49
C SER A 80 -19.93 -5.25 27.25
N LYS A 81 -19.57 -6.16 28.17
CA LYS A 81 -18.44 -7.08 28.01
C LYS A 81 -18.64 -8.01 26.82
N PHE A 82 -19.82 -8.62 26.68
CA PHE A 82 -20.13 -9.50 25.54
C PHE A 82 -20.08 -8.74 24.21
N TYR A 83 -20.58 -7.51 24.14
CA TYR A 83 -20.47 -6.68 22.95
C TYR A 83 -19.02 -6.37 22.58
N ALA A 84 -18.20 -5.98 23.56
CA ALA A 84 -16.78 -5.71 23.34
C ALA A 84 -16.02 -6.96 22.87
N GLN A 85 -16.29 -8.12 23.48
CA GLN A 85 -15.69 -9.40 23.08
C GLN A 85 -16.09 -9.79 21.65
N ARG A 86 -17.37 -9.58 21.29
CA ARG A 86 -17.87 -9.87 19.95
C ARG A 86 -17.21 -8.99 18.89
N ASN A 87 -17.22 -7.69 19.14
CA ASN A 87 -16.68 -6.72 18.21
C ASN A 87 -15.16 -6.89 18.06
N LEU A 88 -14.45 -7.33 19.11
CA LEU A 88 -13.03 -7.61 19.08
C LEU A 88 -12.70 -8.75 18.11
N TYR A 89 -13.37 -9.91 18.20
CA TYR A 89 -13.04 -11.03 17.32
C TYR A 89 -13.43 -10.75 15.86
N ILE A 90 -14.55 -10.05 15.62
CA ILE A 90 -14.99 -9.71 14.25
C ILE A 90 -13.98 -8.73 13.62
N SER A 91 -13.66 -7.64 14.31
CA SER A 91 -12.70 -6.65 13.80
C SER A 91 -11.30 -7.25 13.64
N GLY A 92 -10.86 -8.08 14.58
CA GLY A 92 -9.60 -8.83 14.49
C GLY A 92 -9.58 -9.79 13.30
N ALA A 93 -10.67 -10.51 13.03
CA ALA A 93 -10.77 -11.40 11.87
C ALA A 93 -10.71 -10.64 10.54
N VAL A 94 -11.36 -9.47 10.45
CA VAL A 94 -11.30 -8.60 9.26
C VAL A 94 -9.89 -8.08 9.03
N LEU A 95 -9.21 -7.62 10.08
CA LEU A 95 -7.83 -7.15 10.01
C LEU A 95 -6.87 -8.26 9.58
N TYR A 96 -6.97 -9.43 10.21
CA TYR A 96 -6.21 -10.62 9.85
C TYR A 96 -6.40 -11.00 8.37
N LEU A 97 -7.65 -11.05 7.92
CA LEU A 97 -7.96 -11.39 6.53
C LEU A 97 -7.39 -10.38 5.54
N THR A 98 -7.44 -9.09 5.89
CA THR A 98 -6.89 -8.03 5.03
C THR A 98 -5.39 -8.23 4.81
N ILE A 99 -4.65 -8.49 5.88
CA ILE A 99 -3.20 -8.75 5.82
C ILE A 99 -2.92 -10.05 5.07
N ALA A 100 -3.66 -11.12 5.37
CA ALA A 100 -3.46 -12.43 4.75
C ALA A 100 -3.73 -12.38 3.24
N ILE A 101 -4.78 -11.68 2.79
CA ILE A 101 -5.06 -11.45 1.37
C ILE A 101 -3.88 -10.72 0.71
N TYR A 102 -3.37 -9.65 1.33
CA TYR A 102 -2.22 -8.90 0.79
C TYR A 102 -0.97 -9.78 0.64
N THR A 103 -0.67 -10.62 1.63
CA THR A 103 0.45 -11.55 1.60
C THR A 103 0.29 -12.58 0.48
N VAL A 104 -0.88 -13.21 0.37
CA VAL A 104 -1.14 -14.22 -0.67
C VAL A 104 -1.05 -13.62 -2.07
N VAL A 105 -1.64 -12.44 -2.30
CA VAL A 105 -1.52 -11.73 -3.59
C VAL A 105 -0.05 -11.47 -3.95
N THR A 106 0.75 -11.05 -2.98
CA THR A 106 2.20 -10.79 -3.19
C THR A 106 2.94 -12.07 -3.58
N ILE A 107 2.62 -13.20 -2.92
CA ILE A 107 3.20 -14.51 -3.24
C ILE A 107 2.77 -14.95 -4.65
N VAL A 108 1.49 -14.84 -4.98
CA VAL A 108 0.97 -15.19 -6.31
C VAL A 108 1.64 -14.34 -7.39
N ARG A 109 1.83 -13.03 -7.16
CA ARG A 109 2.58 -12.16 -8.08
C ARG A 109 4.00 -12.67 -8.33
N LYS A 110 4.73 -13.02 -7.27
CA LYS A 110 6.09 -13.58 -7.39
C LYS A 110 6.09 -14.90 -8.15
N LEU A 111 5.11 -15.77 -7.92
CA LEU A 111 4.97 -17.02 -8.65
C LEU A 111 4.69 -16.80 -10.14
N VAL A 112 3.77 -15.89 -10.48
CA VAL A 112 3.45 -15.58 -11.89
C VAL A 112 4.66 -15.04 -12.62
N VAL A 113 5.46 -14.15 -12.01
CA VAL A 113 6.68 -13.63 -12.63
C VAL A 113 7.70 -14.74 -12.88
N LYS A 114 7.90 -15.64 -11.90
CA LYS A 114 8.80 -16.79 -12.05
C LYS A 114 8.33 -17.76 -13.14
N GLU A 115 7.04 -18.07 -13.17
CA GLU A 115 6.46 -18.98 -14.17
C GLU A 115 6.52 -18.38 -15.59
N LYS A 116 6.30 -17.06 -15.74
CA LYS A 116 6.54 -16.37 -17.02
C LYS A 116 8.00 -16.48 -17.47
N ALA A 117 8.95 -16.27 -16.56
CA ALA A 117 10.37 -16.39 -16.87
C ALA A 117 10.77 -17.81 -17.30
N ILE A 118 10.26 -18.84 -16.63
CA ILE A 118 10.51 -20.24 -17.01
C ILE A 118 9.96 -20.53 -18.41
N ARG A 119 8.70 -20.14 -18.69
CA ARG A 119 8.07 -20.37 -20.00
C ARG A 119 8.78 -19.65 -21.15
N MET A 120 9.34 -18.46 -20.91
CA MET A 120 10.13 -17.70 -21.90
C MET A 120 11.47 -18.35 -22.22
N VAL A 121 12.10 -19.00 -21.23
CA VAL A 121 13.32 -19.80 -21.45
C VAL A 121 12.98 -21.08 -22.21
N GLU A 122 11.86 -21.73 -21.87
CA GLU A 122 11.41 -22.96 -22.52
C GLU A 122 10.94 -22.74 -23.96
N SER A 123 10.38 -21.57 -24.28
CA SER A 123 10.01 -21.16 -25.65
C SER A 123 11.20 -20.72 -26.52
N GLY A 124 12.42 -20.74 -25.98
CA GLY A 124 13.64 -20.36 -26.70
C GLY A 124 13.73 -18.86 -27.02
N GLU A 125 12.91 -18.02 -26.38
CA GLU A 125 12.81 -16.60 -26.70
C GLU A 125 13.85 -15.76 -25.93
N ILE A 126 14.41 -16.28 -24.82
CA ILE A 126 15.45 -15.61 -24.03
C ILE A 126 16.40 -16.63 -23.37
N GLU A 127 17.69 -16.59 -23.72
CA GLU A 127 18.75 -17.17 -22.88
C GLU A 127 18.93 -16.30 -21.61
N SER A 128 18.55 -16.83 -20.44
CA SER A 128 18.86 -16.30 -19.09
C SER A 128 17.93 -15.20 -18.50
N PRO A 129 17.64 -15.23 -17.17
CA PRO A 129 16.45 -14.62 -16.59
C PRO A 129 16.65 -13.15 -16.21
N THR A 130 15.83 -12.28 -16.81
CA THR A 130 15.21 -11.05 -16.25
C THR A 130 15.95 -10.28 -15.13
N ALA A 131 17.23 -9.98 -15.34
CA ALA A 131 17.83 -8.70 -14.93
C ALA A 131 18.07 -7.80 -16.16
N ALA A 132 18.20 -8.39 -17.35
CA ALA A 132 18.56 -7.69 -18.58
C ALA A 132 17.42 -6.88 -19.22
N ASP A 133 16.17 -7.35 -19.18
CA ASP A 133 15.07 -6.67 -19.90
C ASP A 133 14.51 -5.46 -19.13
N ASP A 134 14.40 -5.56 -17.81
CA ASP A 134 14.09 -4.40 -16.96
C ASP A 134 15.27 -3.42 -16.90
N SER A 135 16.53 -3.91 -16.86
CA SER A 135 17.69 -3.00 -16.90
C SER A 135 17.87 -2.33 -18.27
N ALA A 136 17.60 -3.02 -19.38
CA ALA A 136 17.64 -2.40 -20.71
C ALA A 136 16.55 -1.33 -20.86
N LYS A 137 15.32 -1.60 -20.39
CA LYS A 137 14.24 -0.59 -20.37
C LYS A 137 14.53 0.57 -19.43
N LEU A 138 15.13 0.31 -18.26
CA LEU A 138 15.56 1.37 -17.33
C LEU A 138 16.73 2.18 -17.91
N MET A 139 17.71 1.54 -18.57
CA MET A 139 18.83 2.23 -19.23
C MET A 139 18.32 3.12 -20.36
N ALA A 140 17.39 2.63 -21.20
CA ALA A 140 16.77 3.44 -22.25
C ALA A 140 15.99 4.63 -21.67
N GLN A 141 15.32 4.46 -20.53
CA GLN A 141 14.66 5.58 -19.83
C GLN A 141 15.65 6.58 -19.23
N ILE A 142 16.76 6.11 -18.65
CA ILE A 142 17.82 6.97 -18.10
C ILE A 142 18.46 7.79 -19.22
N GLU A 143 18.76 7.16 -20.37
CA GLU A 143 19.35 7.86 -21.51
C GLU A 143 18.41 8.94 -22.06
N LYS A 144 17.11 8.63 -22.20
CA LYS A 144 16.11 9.61 -22.62
C LYS A 144 16.01 10.78 -21.64
N ARG A 145 16.00 10.51 -20.34
CA ARG A 145 15.95 11.57 -19.30
C ARG A 145 17.21 12.41 -19.26
N ASN A 146 18.39 11.84 -19.49
CA ASN A 146 19.63 12.60 -19.59
C ASN A 146 19.61 13.55 -20.79
N LYS A 147 19.15 13.08 -21.96
CA LYS A 147 18.97 13.93 -23.15
C LYS A 147 17.97 15.07 -22.90
N GLU A 148 16.86 14.80 -22.20
CA GLU A 148 15.90 15.83 -21.81
C GLU A 148 16.51 16.86 -20.84
N ILE A 149 17.30 16.42 -19.86
CA ILE A 149 18.00 17.31 -18.90
C ILE A 149 19.03 18.19 -19.62
N GLU A 150 19.79 17.62 -20.55
CA GLU A 150 20.80 18.36 -21.32
C GLU A 150 20.14 19.40 -22.23
N ALA A 151 19.05 19.03 -22.92
CA ALA A 151 18.27 19.96 -23.72
C ALA A 151 17.63 21.08 -22.86
N LEU A 152 17.16 20.75 -21.65
CA LEU A 152 16.59 21.74 -20.73
C LEU A 152 17.66 22.67 -20.16
N SER A 153 18.85 22.14 -19.84
CA SER A 153 20.00 22.95 -19.42
C SER A 153 20.46 23.90 -20.51
N ALA A 154 20.48 23.46 -21.77
CA ALA A 154 20.81 24.32 -22.91
C ALA A 154 19.77 25.43 -23.09
N GLN A 155 18.48 25.15 -22.91
CA GLN A 155 17.42 26.15 -22.94
C GLN A 155 17.56 27.16 -21.80
N VAL A 156 17.84 26.71 -20.57
CA VAL A 156 18.08 27.60 -19.41
C VAL A 156 19.28 28.50 -19.66
N ASN A 157 20.39 27.96 -20.17
CA ASN A 157 21.60 28.74 -20.48
C ASN A 157 21.34 29.79 -21.58
N ASN A 158 20.59 29.43 -22.63
CA ASN A 158 20.21 30.40 -23.66
C ASN A 158 19.29 31.49 -23.09
N LEU A 159 18.32 31.11 -22.25
CA LEU A 159 17.41 32.07 -21.61
C LEU A 159 18.15 33.01 -20.65
N GLN A 160 19.16 32.50 -19.94
CA GLN A 160 20.01 33.32 -19.07
C GLN A 160 20.85 34.31 -19.89
N ARG A 161 21.38 33.90 -21.05
CA ARG A 161 22.10 34.81 -21.97
C ARG A 161 21.20 35.89 -22.56
N GLU A 162 19.96 35.54 -22.91
CA GLU A 162 18.94 36.51 -23.34
C GLU A 162 18.61 37.50 -22.20
N TYR A 163 18.42 37.00 -20.98
CA TYR A 163 18.13 37.84 -19.81
C TYR A 163 19.30 38.78 -19.46
N ASP A 164 20.53 38.28 -19.43
CA ASP A 164 21.73 39.07 -19.17
C ASP A 164 21.92 40.13 -20.26
N GLY A 165 21.65 39.78 -21.52
CA GLY A 165 21.65 40.70 -22.67
C GLY A 165 20.61 41.81 -22.55
N LEU A 166 19.40 41.51 -22.09
CA LEU A 166 18.34 42.49 -21.85
C LEU A 166 18.68 43.42 -20.66
N SER A 167 19.35 42.91 -19.62
CA SER A 167 19.75 43.71 -18.45
C SER A 167 20.79 44.80 -18.76
N THR A 168 21.59 44.63 -19.81
CA THR A 168 22.59 45.62 -20.24
C THR A 168 22.03 46.73 -21.15
N SER A 169 20.75 46.67 -21.53
CA SER A 169 20.14 47.58 -22.52
C SER A 169 19.12 48.58 -21.98
N GLN A 170 18.90 48.68 -20.67
CA GLN A 170 18.09 49.77 -20.11
C GLN A 170 18.83 50.52 -19.00
N PRO A 171 19.57 51.60 -19.31
CA PRO A 171 19.65 52.70 -18.37
C PRO A 171 18.22 53.25 -18.24
N VAL A 172 17.59 53.01 -17.10
CA VAL A 172 16.38 53.75 -16.72
C VAL A 172 16.81 55.21 -16.60
N ALA A 173 16.59 55.98 -17.67
CA ALA A 173 16.62 57.42 -17.61
C ALA A 173 15.55 57.82 -16.59
N LYS A 174 16.01 58.40 -15.49
CA LYS A 174 15.15 59.03 -14.51
C LYS A 174 14.83 60.40 -15.09
N ASP A 175 13.72 60.50 -15.82
CA ASP A 175 13.17 61.80 -16.24
C ASP A 175 12.56 62.48 -15.00
N ASP A 176 13.08 63.68 -14.73
CA ASP A 176 12.71 64.75 -13.79
C ASP A 176 12.63 64.45 -12.27
#